data_AF-A0A9X1R9A3-F1
#
_entry.id   AF-A0A9X1R9A3-F1
#
_cell.length_a   1.000
_cell.length_b   1.000
_cell.length_c   1.000
_cell.angle_alpha   90.00
_cell.angle_beta   90.00
_cell.angle_gamma   90.00
#
_symmetry.space_group_name_H-M   'P 1'
#
loop_
_entity.id
_entity.type
_entity.pdbx_description
1 polymer ?
#
loop_
_entity_poly.entity_id
_entity_poly.type
_entity_poly.pdbx_seq_one_letter_code
_entity_poly.pdbx_strand_id
1 'polypeptide(L)'
;MKKPWVVSVALLVLNCCAAAQTSSRNDREDDVRVAVTVCGAGVSTTFANSSNATSLDLGDIKVAKGSEDRLTIFHDSAKVAELAKGNYETYTRCVGAMLAAIREDRLKAFPTRSFLAPHDVPPSEFAAYGIVAFPQRATSQTLSRHQAICEAYVATLPPASKNAASSKEQMVTVWPVETGSMAKRLTEGATDCKLAVEKYDLATSLTALKEAQNQEGSKLSGEGPYLLGWAPSKTKGMKDAIVLIADLSGTTTDAQYLEYFRRWREDIEKKPELWSRGWSETDLRVLIRNWADRWGTTILSVVHAQ
;
A
#
# COMPACT_ATOMS: atom_id res chain seq x y z
N MET A 1 -9.99 -17.12 21.12
CA MET A 1 -9.85 -15.67 21.36
C MET A 1 -10.55 -14.92 20.23
N LYS A 2 -11.62 -14.15 20.51
CA LYS A 2 -12.26 -13.31 19.49
C LYS A 2 -11.29 -12.19 19.11
N LYS A 3 -10.99 -12.02 17.82
CA LYS A 3 -10.07 -10.99 17.34
C LYS A 3 -10.63 -9.60 17.72
N PRO A 4 -9.84 -8.70 18.33
CA PRO A 4 -10.32 -7.44 18.92
C PRO A 4 -11.06 -6.52 17.93
N TRP A 5 -10.74 -6.59 16.65
CA TRP A 5 -11.41 -5.83 15.58
C TRP A 5 -12.89 -6.20 15.33
N VAL A 6 -13.34 -7.42 15.68
CA VAL A 6 -14.73 -7.89 15.45
C VAL A 6 -15.68 -7.13 16.37
N VAL A 7 -15.20 -6.79 17.56
CA VAL A 7 -15.93 -5.99 18.55
C VAL A 7 -16.05 -4.53 18.09
N SER A 8 -14.98 -3.96 17.53
CA SER A 8 -14.98 -2.59 17.01
C SER A 8 -15.93 -2.40 15.83
N VAL A 9 -15.95 -3.34 14.89
CA VAL A 9 -16.88 -3.31 13.73
C VAL A 9 -18.34 -3.44 14.20
N ALA A 10 -18.63 -4.34 15.14
CA ALA A 10 -19.98 -4.50 15.70
C ALA A 10 -20.48 -3.23 16.42
N LEU A 11 -19.60 -2.55 17.18
CA LEU A 11 -19.92 -1.27 17.82
C LEU A 11 -20.14 -0.13 16.82
N LEU A 12 -19.37 -0.08 15.72
CA LEU A 12 -19.54 0.93 14.67
C LEU A 12 -20.86 0.74 13.90
N VAL A 13 -21.24 -0.52 13.64
CA VAL A 13 -22.53 -0.89 13.03
C VAL A 13 -23.69 -0.46 13.93
N LEU A 14 -23.61 -0.76 15.23
CA LEU A 14 -24.63 -0.38 16.19
C LEU A 14 -24.77 1.15 16.31
N ASN A 15 -23.67 1.90 16.32
CA ASN A 15 -23.71 3.36 16.40
C ASN A 15 -24.23 4.02 15.11
N CYS A 16 -23.86 3.53 13.91
CA CYS A 16 -24.42 4.02 12.66
C CYS A 16 -25.92 3.72 12.54
N CYS A 17 -26.35 2.53 12.98
CA CYS A 17 -27.77 2.16 12.98
C CYS A 17 -28.59 2.94 14.02
N ALA A 18 -28.03 3.21 15.21
CA ALA A 18 -28.70 3.98 16.25
C ALA A 18 -28.91 5.45 15.84
N ALA A 19 -27.94 6.06 15.16
CA ALA A 19 -28.07 7.44 14.67
C ALA A 19 -29.17 7.58 13.59
N ALA A 20 -29.31 6.58 12.72
CA ALA A 20 -30.25 6.62 11.60
C ALA A 20 -31.69 6.19 11.95
N GLN A 21 -31.93 5.66 13.15
CA GLN A 21 -33.27 5.34 13.66
C GLN A 21 -34.08 6.58 14.09
N THR A 22 -33.51 7.78 14.04
CA THR A 22 -34.17 9.02 14.45
C THR A 22 -34.96 9.75 13.34
N SER A 23 -34.99 9.21 12.11
CA SER A 23 -35.74 9.79 10.99
C SER A 23 -37.03 9.03 10.72
N SER A 24 -38.15 9.50 11.27
CA SER A 24 -39.49 9.01 10.93
C SER A 24 -40.17 9.90 9.89
N ARG A 25 -40.62 9.32 8.77
CA ARG A 25 -41.96 9.58 8.21
C ARG A 25 -42.31 8.61 7.08
N ASN A 26 -43.60 8.25 7.10
CA ASN A 26 -44.35 7.50 6.09
C ASN A 26 -44.12 8.02 4.68
N ASP A 27 -44.01 7.12 3.71
CA ASP A 27 -44.96 7.01 2.60
C ASP A 27 -44.87 5.61 1.97
N ARG A 28 -46.04 5.07 1.60
CA ARG A 28 -46.26 3.67 1.21
C ARG A 28 -46.52 3.52 -0.30
N GLU A 29 -46.09 4.51 -1.10
CA GLU A 29 -46.29 4.54 -2.56
C GLU A 29 -45.06 4.93 -3.41
N ASP A 30 -43.89 5.14 -2.82
CA ASP A 30 -42.63 5.28 -3.59
C ASP A 30 -41.83 3.98 -3.58
N ASP A 31 -42.38 2.96 -4.25
CA ASP A 31 -41.62 1.79 -4.66
C ASP A 31 -40.78 2.15 -5.91
N VAL A 32 -39.47 1.88 -5.82
CA VAL A 32 -38.42 1.91 -6.86
C VAL A 32 -37.72 3.26 -7.09
N ARG A 33 -36.56 3.43 -6.46
CA ARG A 33 -35.26 3.81 -7.09
C ARG A 33 -34.12 3.82 -6.07
N VAL A 34 -33.06 3.06 -6.35
CA VAL A 34 -31.77 3.19 -5.64
C VAL A 34 -30.69 3.35 -6.68
N ALA A 35 -30.12 4.54 -6.76
CA ALA A 35 -28.88 4.82 -7.47
C ALA A 35 -27.88 5.41 -6.48
N VAL A 36 -26.70 4.79 -6.51
CA VAL A 36 -25.49 4.93 -5.68
C VAL A 36 -24.92 6.35 -5.65
N THR A 37 -24.29 6.77 -4.54
CA THR A 37 -22.99 7.52 -4.54
C THR A 37 -22.40 7.58 -3.11
N VAL A 38 -21.22 6.97 -2.90
CA VAL A 38 -20.24 7.45 -1.91
C VAL A 38 -18.96 7.71 -2.69
N CYS A 39 -18.54 8.98 -2.72
CA CYS A 39 -17.51 9.48 -3.62
C CYS A 39 -16.17 8.74 -3.46
N GLY A 40 -15.56 8.42 -4.62
CA GLY A 40 -14.13 8.10 -4.74
C GLY A 40 -13.73 6.62 -4.89
N ALA A 41 -14.63 5.65 -4.67
CA ALA A 41 -14.20 4.25 -4.47
C ALA A 41 -14.70 3.19 -5.47
N GLY A 42 -15.36 3.59 -6.56
CA GLY A 42 -15.74 2.67 -7.65
C GLY A 42 -16.64 1.49 -7.22
N VAL A 43 -17.42 1.63 -6.15
CA VAL A 43 -18.38 0.60 -5.75
C VAL A 43 -19.74 0.92 -6.36
N SER A 44 -20.04 0.30 -7.49
CA SER A 44 -21.41 0.22 -8.02
C SER A 44 -22.07 -1.03 -7.43
N THR A 45 -22.97 -0.88 -6.46
CA THR A 45 -23.81 -1.99 -6.01
C THR A 45 -25.16 -1.92 -6.71
N THR A 46 -25.38 -2.87 -7.61
CA THR A 46 -26.65 -3.09 -8.28
C THR A 46 -27.45 -4.14 -7.50
N PHE A 47 -28.44 -3.73 -6.71
CA PHE A 47 -29.63 -4.56 -6.46
C PHE A 47 -30.75 -4.02 -7.35
N ALA A 48 -30.60 -4.17 -8.66
CA ALA A 48 -31.67 -3.87 -9.59
C ALA A 48 -32.53 -5.13 -9.72
N ASN A 49 -33.72 -5.10 -9.13
CA ASN A 49 -34.90 -5.88 -9.53
C ASN A 49 -34.68 -7.38 -9.88
N SER A 50 -33.82 -8.08 -9.14
CA SER A 50 -33.86 -9.54 -9.11
C SER A 50 -34.69 -9.95 -7.91
N SER A 51 -35.92 -10.36 -8.13
CA SER A 51 -36.77 -11.01 -7.11
C SER A 51 -36.13 -12.27 -6.50
N ASN A 52 -34.97 -12.71 -7.02
CA ASN A 52 -34.37 -13.99 -6.72
C ASN A 52 -32.94 -13.89 -6.15
N ALA A 53 -32.34 -12.70 -6.04
CA ALA A 53 -31.00 -12.54 -5.48
C ALA A 53 -31.06 -12.54 -3.94
N THR A 54 -30.77 -13.69 -3.33
CA THR A 54 -30.84 -13.90 -1.86
C THR A 54 -29.53 -13.63 -1.13
N SER A 55 -28.41 -13.41 -1.84
CA SER A 55 -27.16 -13.03 -1.19
C SER A 55 -26.18 -12.28 -2.10
N LEU A 56 -25.40 -11.38 -1.51
CA LEU A 56 -24.23 -10.74 -2.07
C LEU A 56 -22.98 -11.33 -1.38
N ASP A 57 -22.03 -11.80 -2.17
CA ASP A 57 -20.77 -12.35 -1.69
C ASP A 57 -19.61 -11.45 -2.14
N LEU A 58 -18.84 -10.93 -1.17
CA LEU A 58 -17.69 -10.06 -1.36
C LEU A 58 -16.39 -10.76 -0.90
N GLY A 59 -16.37 -12.10 -0.92
CA GLY A 59 -15.27 -12.92 -0.41
C GLY A 59 -15.49 -13.24 1.07
N ASP A 60 -14.67 -12.65 1.94
CA ASP A 60 -14.79 -12.91 3.38
C ASP A 60 -16.10 -12.38 3.96
N ILE A 61 -16.80 -11.48 3.26
CA ILE A 61 -18.08 -10.92 3.70
C ILE A 61 -19.20 -11.36 2.78
N LYS A 62 -20.21 -11.97 3.37
CA LYS A 62 -21.45 -12.33 2.68
C LYS A 62 -22.63 -11.63 3.34
N VAL A 63 -23.50 -11.02 2.55
CA VAL A 63 -24.77 -10.46 3.00
C VAL A 63 -25.87 -11.31 2.41
N ALA A 64 -26.68 -11.97 3.24
CA ALA A 64 -27.79 -12.78 2.77
C ALA A 64 -29.12 -12.25 3.30
N LYS A 65 -30.15 -12.32 2.45
CA LYS A 65 -31.54 -12.14 2.85
C LYS A 65 -31.97 -13.41 3.61
N GLY A 66 -32.20 -13.26 4.91
CA GLY A 66 -32.78 -14.28 5.78
C GLY A 66 -34.31 -14.33 5.69
N SER A 67 -34.92 -15.14 6.55
CA SER A 67 -36.36 -15.18 6.74
C SER A 67 -36.89 -13.82 7.21
N GLU A 68 -38.14 -13.49 6.86
CA GLU A 68 -38.83 -12.26 7.31
C GLU A 68 -38.18 -10.94 6.84
N ASP A 69 -37.58 -10.93 5.65
CA ASP A 69 -36.89 -9.76 5.08
C ASP A 69 -35.70 -9.24 5.94
N ARG A 70 -35.15 -10.06 6.84
CA ARG A 70 -33.97 -9.69 7.63
C ARG A 70 -32.72 -9.85 6.81
N LEU A 71 -31.73 -8.98 6.99
CA LEU A 71 -30.44 -9.10 6.33
C LEU A 71 -29.41 -9.61 7.34
N THR A 72 -28.80 -10.74 7.00
CA THR A 72 -27.76 -11.38 7.79
C THR A 72 -26.41 -11.11 7.15
N ILE A 73 -25.50 -10.58 7.94
CA ILE A 73 -24.12 -10.32 7.50
C ILE A 73 -23.25 -11.43 8.09
N PHE A 74 -22.43 -12.03 7.24
CA PHE A 74 -21.46 -13.06 7.57
C PHE A 74 -20.04 -12.54 7.33
N HIS A 75 -19.09 -12.97 8.17
CA HIS A 75 -17.66 -12.85 7.97
C HIS A 75 -17.02 -14.23 8.08
N ASP A 76 -16.26 -14.70 7.09
CA ASP A 76 -15.68 -16.06 7.04
C ASP A 76 -16.72 -17.15 7.37
N SER A 77 -17.92 -17.04 6.80
CA SER A 77 -19.09 -17.90 7.08
C SER A 77 -19.73 -17.76 8.48
N ALA A 78 -19.16 -16.98 9.40
CA ALA A 78 -19.76 -16.73 10.71
C ALA A 78 -20.73 -15.54 10.65
N LYS A 79 -21.96 -15.70 11.15
CA LYS A 79 -22.93 -14.60 11.29
C LYS A 79 -22.38 -13.54 12.26
N VAL A 80 -22.17 -12.33 11.77
CA VAL A 80 -21.66 -11.20 12.56
C VAL A 80 -22.74 -10.18 12.93
N ALA A 81 -23.79 -10.06 12.12
CA ALA A 81 -24.89 -9.15 12.39
C ALA A 81 -26.20 -9.62 11.74
N GLU A 82 -27.32 -9.16 12.30
CA GLU A 82 -28.65 -9.34 11.72
C GLU A 82 -29.44 -8.04 11.87
N LEU A 83 -29.91 -7.50 10.76
CA LEU A 83 -30.61 -6.22 10.72
C LEU A 83 -32.10 -6.47 10.51
N ALA A 84 -32.94 -5.90 11.39
CA ALA A 84 -34.39 -5.92 11.27
C ALA A 84 -34.85 -4.93 10.17
N LYS A 85 -36.05 -5.17 9.63
CA LYS A 85 -36.67 -4.35 8.58
C LYS A 85 -36.77 -2.88 9.03
N GLY A 86 -36.08 -2.00 8.30
CA GLY A 86 -36.09 -0.54 8.47
C GLY A 86 -35.76 0.14 7.14
N ASN A 87 -36.07 1.44 7.01
CA ASN A 87 -35.92 2.24 5.79
C ASN A 87 -34.66 1.82 4.99
N TYR A 88 -34.87 1.37 3.76
CA TYR A 88 -33.82 0.86 2.86
C TYR A 88 -32.68 1.87 2.66
N GLU A 89 -32.98 3.17 2.76
CA GLU A 89 -32.02 4.27 2.69
C GLU A 89 -31.07 4.28 3.91
N THR A 90 -31.62 4.13 5.11
CA THR A 90 -30.86 3.96 6.35
C THR A 90 -30.00 2.69 6.30
N TYR A 91 -30.55 1.62 5.75
CA TYR A 91 -29.85 0.34 5.57
C TYR A 91 -28.63 0.47 4.63
N THR A 92 -28.83 1.06 3.45
CA THR A 92 -27.75 1.25 2.46
C THR A 92 -26.63 2.13 3.03
N ARG A 93 -26.98 3.16 3.81
CA ARG A 93 -26.02 4.04 4.48
C ARG A 93 -25.19 3.31 5.53
N CYS A 94 -25.82 2.48 6.36
CA CYS A 94 -25.13 1.68 7.38
C CYS A 94 -24.22 0.61 6.78
N VAL A 95 -24.69 -0.14 5.77
CA VAL A 95 -23.87 -1.14 5.08
C VAL A 95 -22.71 -0.48 4.32
N GLY A 96 -22.96 0.66 3.67
CA GLY A 96 -21.92 1.46 3.02
C GLY A 96 -20.85 1.95 4.00
N ALA A 97 -21.25 2.50 5.16
CA ALA A 97 -20.32 2.94 6.21
C ALA A 97 -19.55 1.77 6.84
N MET A 98 -20.21 0.63 7.07
CA MET A 98 -19.57 -0.58 7.59
C MET A 98 -18.55 -1.15 6.59
N LEU A 99 -18.91 -1.25 5.31
CA LEU A 99 -18.00 -1.71 4.26
C LEU A 99 -16.83 -0.73 4.07
N ALA A 100 -17.08 0.57 4.17
CA ALA A 100 -16.01 1.58 4.14
C ALA A 100 -15.05 1.41 5.33
N ALA A 101 -15.57 1.25 6.55
CA ALA A 101 -14.76 1.07 7.76
C ALA A 101 -13.98 -0.25 7.77
N ILE A 102 -14.61 -1.36 7.35
CA ILE A 102 -13.91 -2.65 7.18
C ILE A 102 -12.84 -2.57 6.09
N ARG A 103 -13.08 -1.77 5.04
CA ARG A 103 -12.13 -1.57 3.95
C ARG A 103 -10.96 -0.69 4.40
N GLU A 104 -11.19 0.37 5.15
CA GLU A 104 -10.12 1.23 5.69
C GLU A 104 -9.18 0.46 6.64
N ASP A 105 -9.70 -0.43 7.49
CA ASP A 105 -8.85 -1.20 8.41
C ASP A 105 -8.02 -2.30 7.71
N ARG A 106 -8.42 -2.71 6.49
CA ARG A 106 -7.70 -3.68 5.63
C ARG A 106 -6.73 -3.06 4.64
N LEU A 107 -6.79 -1.75 4.40
CA LEU A 107 -5.77 -1.06 3.64
C LEU A 107 -4.67 -0.75 4.66
N LYS A 108 -3.86 -1.74 5.02
CA LYS A 108 -2.59 -1.49 5.69
C LYS A 108 -1.53 -2.05 4.79
N ALA A 109 -0.65 -1.16 4.32
CA ALA A 109 0.55 -1.54 3.60
C ALA A 109 1.67 -1.56 4.62
N PHE A 110 2.26 -2.74 4.83
CA PHE A 110 3.37 -2.91 5.73
C PHE A 110 4.67 -2.78 4.92
N PRO A 111 5.47 -1.74 5.13
CA PRO A 111 6.76 -1.62 4.47
C PRO A 111 7.70 -2.68 5.01
N THR A 112 8.28 -3.47 4.12
CA THR A 112 9.24 -4.50 4.48
C THR A 112 10.46 -4.48 3.57
N ARG A 113 11.48 -5.22 3.97
CA ARG A 113 12.69 -5.43 3.17
C ARG A 113 12.95 -6.88 2.84
N SER A 114 13.61 -7.11 1.72
CA SER A 114 14.17 -8.42 1.36
C SER A 114 15.46 -8.28 0.54
N PHE A 115 16.33 -9.27 0.62
CA PHE A 115 17.42 -9.44 -0.35
C PHE A 115 16.99 -10.50 -1.33
N LEU A 116 16.99 -10.20 -2.63
CA LEU A 116 16.51 -11.12 -3.67
C LEU A 116 17.54 -11.30 -4.78
N ALA A 117 17.56 -12.51 -5.35
CA ALA A 117 18.36 -12.82 -6.52
C ALA A 117 17.65 -12.39 -7.81
N PRO A 118 18.33 -12.34 -8.97
CA PRO A 118 17.76 -11.79 -10.21
C PRO A 118 16.47 -12.50 -10.66
N HIS A 119 16.39 -13.82 -10.48
CA HIS A 119 15.23 -14.62 -10.87
C HIS A 119 14.00 -14.41 -9.98
N ASP A 120 14.18 -13.82 -8.80
CA ASP A 120 13.12 -13.59 -7.82
C ASP A 120 12.57 -12.14 -7.91
N VAL A 121 13.02 -11.36 -8.90
CA VAL A 121 12.67 -9.95 -9.07
C VAL A 121 11.88 -9.74 -10.37
N PRO A 122 10.68 -9.13 -10.34
CA PRO A 122 9.94 -8.67 -9.17
C PRO A 122 9.23 -9.83 -8.44
N PRO A 123 9.10 -9.78 -7.11
CA PRO A 123 8.34 -10.76 -6.37
C PRO A 123 6.83 -10.51 -6.58
N SER A 124 6.13 -11.51 -7.10
CA SER A 124 4.74 -11.38 -7.56
C SER A 124 3.69 -11.53 -6.43
N GLU A 125 4.13 -12.04 -5.28
CA GLU A 125 3.30 -12.35 -4.11
C GLU A 125 3.02 -11.15 -3.20
N PHE A 126 3.73 -10.03 -3.42
CA PHE A 126 3.59 -8.80 -2.65
C PHE A 126 2.59 -7.83 -3.27
N ALA A 127 1.93 -7.02 -2.44
CA ALA A 127 1.01 -5.98 -2.93
C ALA A 127 1.73 -4.98 -3.84
N ALA A 128 2.89 -4.51 -3.38
CA ALA A 128 3.75 -3.60 -4.11
C ALA A 128 5.22 -3.98 -3.95
N TYR A 129 6.03 -3.53 -4.91
CA TYR A 129 7.44 -3.85 -5.00
C TYR A 129 8.23 -2.55 -5.11
N GLY A 130 9.29 -2.45 -4.30
CA GLY A 130 10.31 -1.42 -4.40
C GLY A 130 11.69 -2.02 -4.60
N ILE A 131 12.64 -1.23 -5.08
CA ILE A 131 14.05 -1.62 -5.24
C ILE A 131 14.99 -0.47 -4.93
N VAL A 132 16.10 -0.80 -4.27
CA VAL A 132 17.26 0.09 -4.11
C VAL A 132 18.17 -0.10 -5.32
N ALA A 133 18.14 0.86 -6.25
CA ALA A 133 18.82 0.78 -7.54
C ALA A 133 20.02 1.73 -7.62
N PHE A 134 21.22 1.18 -7.78
CA PHE A 134 22.43 1.94 -8.11
C PHE A 134 22.75 1.84 -9.61
N PRO A 135 23.20 2.93 -10.26
CA PRO A 135 23.63 2.92 -11.65
C PRO A 135 25.00 2.23 -11.85
N GLN A 136 25.73 1.96 -10.77
CA GLN A 136 27.04 1.32 -10.80
C GLN A 136 27.28 0.51 -9.52
N ARG A 137 28.30 -0.36 -9.53
CA ARG A 137 28.76 -1.03 -8.31
C ARG A 137 29.58 -0.08 -7.44
N ALA A 138 29.67 -0.41 -6.16
CA ALA A 138 30.61 0.24 -5.25
C ALA A 138 32.04 0.11 -5.78
N THR A 139 32.77 1.21 -5.79
CA THR A 139 34.23 1.25 -6.00
C THR A 139 34.92 1.42 -4.66
N SER A 140 36.25 1.39 -4.62
CA SER A 140 36.99 1.70 -3.38
C SER A 140 36.65 3.07 -2.80
N GLN A 141 36.32 4.05 -3.66
CA GLN A 141 35.97 5.41 -3.24
C GLN A 141 34.52 5.54 -2.75
N THR A 142 33.60 4.73 -3.28
CA THR A 142 32.16 4.81 -2.98
C THR A 142 31.67 3.71 -2.04
N LEU A 143 32.54 2.80 -1.60
CA LEU A 143 32.22 1.66 -0.75
C LEU A 143 31.56 2.08 0.57
N SER A 144 32.15 3.05 1.28
CA SER A 144 31.61 3.53 2.56
C SER A 144 30.21 4.12 2.38
N ARG A 145 29.98 4.87 1.30
CA ARG A 145 28.65 5.39 0.96
C ARG A 145 27.63 4.27 0.75
N HIS A 146 27.95 3.25 -0.05
CA HIS A 146 27.02 2.14 -0.30
C HIS A 146 26.72 1.33 0.98
N GLN A 147 27.72 1.16 1.85
CA GLN A 147 27.54 0.49 3.14
C GLN A 147 26.60 1.28 4.06
N ALA A 148 26.81 2.59 4.21
CA ALA A 148 25.94 3.45 5.02
C ALA A 148 24.48 3.43 4.53
N ILE A 149 24.27 3.40 3.20
CA ILE A 149 22.94 3.26 2.61
C ILE A 149 22.32 1.89 2.94
N CYS A 150 23.09 0.80 2.84
CA CYS A 150 22.61 -0.52 3.23
C CYS A 150 22.22 -0.56 4.72
N GLU A 151 23.03 0.06 5.58
CA GLU A 151 22.75 0.11 7.02
C GLU A 151 21.46 0.87 7.30
N ALA A 152 21.24 2.01 6.64
CA ALA A 152 19.99 2.75 6.73
C ALA A 152 18.78 1.94 6.24
N TYR A 153 18.92 1.23 5.11
CA TYR A 153 17.92 0.32 4.58
C TYR A 153 17.55 -0.78 5.59
N VAL A 154 18.55 -1.42 6.19
CA VAL A 154 18.39 -2.52 7.15
C VAL A 154 17.80 -2.05 8.47
N ALA A 155 18.23 -0.89 8.95
CA ALA A 155 17.80 -0.31 10.22
C ALA A 155 16.36 0.20 10.16
N THR A 156 15.91 0.65 8.99
CA THR A 156 14.60 1.30 8.87
C THR A 156 13.48 0.34 8.48
N LEU A 157 13.75 -0.58 7.56
CA LEU A 157 12.75 -1.49 7.02
C LEU A 157 12.83 -2.85 7.72
N PRO A 158 11.73 -3.36 8.29
CA PRO A 158 11.72 -4.67 8.91
C PRO A 158 11.79 -5.79 7.86
N PRO A 159 12.45 -6.93 8.13
CA PRO A 159 12.47 -8.07 7.21
C PRO A 159 11.06 -8.58 6.89
N ALA A 160 10.78 -8.82 5.62
CA ALA A 160 9.49 -9.36 5.17
C ALA A 160 9.12 -10.68 5.85
N SER A 161 10.11 -11.55 6.06
CA SER A 161 9.95 -12.86 6.72
C SER A 161 9.58 -12.79 8.20
N LYS A 162 9.78 -11.64 8.85
CA LYS A 162 9.48 -11.43 10.28
C LYS A 162 8.23 -10.57 10.50
N ASN A 163 7.54 -10.18 9.43
CA ASN A 163 6.33 -9.38 9.53
C ASN A 163 5.12 -10.29 9.78
N ALA A 164 4.20 -9.86 10.66
CA ALA A 164 2.97 -10.59 10.96
C ALA A 164 1.92 -10.46 9.84
N ALA A 165 2.02 -9.43 9.00
CA ALA A 165 1.14 -9.24 7.85
C ALA A 165 1.44 -10.25 6.73
N SER A 166 0.43 -10.61 5.95
CA SER A 166 0.64 -11.47 4.78
C SER A 166 1.42 -10.74 3.69
N SER A 167 2.11 -11.45 2.78
CA SER A 167 2.84 -10.81 1.68
C SER A 167 1.96 -9.87 0.84
N LYS A 168 0.67 -10.20 0.69
CA LYS A 168 -0.32 -9.39 -0.04
C LYS A 168 -0.67 -8.07 0.65
N GLU A 169 -0.31 -7.90 1.91
CA GLU A 169 -0.47 -6.65 2.68
C GLU A 169 0.86 -5.92 2.83
N GLN A 170 1.94 -6.47 2.28
CA GLN A 170 3.28 -5.90 2.38
C GLN A 170 3.68 -5.21 1.08
N MET A 171 4.40 -4.09 1.22
CA MET A 171 5.22 -3.54 0.16
C MET A 171 6.68 -3.85 0.46
N VAL A 172 7.26 -4.76 -0.32
CA VAL A 172 8.65 -5.16 -0.14
C VAL A 172 9.57 -4.24 -0.92
N THR A 173 10.53 -3.62 -0.24
CA THR A 173 11.66 -2.94 -0.88
C THR A 173 12.83 -3.91 -0.95
N VAL A 174 13.40 -4.09 -2.13
CA VAL A 174 14.37 -5.12 -2.41
C VAL A 174 15.76 -4.52 -2.58
N TRP A 175 16.74 -5.16 -1.97
CA TRP A 175 18.15 -4.97 -2.28
C TRP A 175 18.61 -6.14 -3.17
N PRO A 176 18.88 -5.91 -4.46
CA PRO A 176 19.21 -6.98 -5.38
C PRO A 176 20.62 -7.53 -5.10
N VAL A 177 20.76 -8.86 -5.07
CA VAL A 177 22.03 -9.56 -4.87
C VAL A 177 22.23 -10.62 -5.94
N GLU A 178 23.47 -11.03 -6.20
CA GLU A 178 23.81 -11.86 -7.35
C GLU A 178 23.20 -13.27 -7.33
N THR A 179 23.01 -13.88 -6.15
CA THR A 179 22.62 -15.29 -6.05
C THR A 179 21.59 -15.56 -4.95
N GLY A 180 20.80 -16.61 -5.13
CA GLY A 180 19.80 -17.04 -4.15
C GLY A 180 20.41 -17.47 -2.81
N SER A 181 21.62 -18.04 -2.80
CA SER A 181 22.32 -18.39 -1.56
C SER A 181 22.74 -17.15 -0.77
N MET A 182 23.14 -16.07 -1.44
CA MET A 182 23.42 -14.78 -0.79
C MET A 182 22.15 -14.12 -0.28
N ALA A 183 21.08 -14.11 -1.08
CA ALA A 183 19.76 -13.61 -0.69
C ALA A 183 19.26 -14.29 0.59
N LYS A 184 19.34 -15.62 0.65
CA LYS A 184 18.96 -16.41 1.82
C LYS A 184 19.82 -16.05 3.05
N ARG A 185 21.15 -16.01 2.89
CA ARG A 185 22.08 -15.67 3.97
C ARG A 185 21.79 -14.28 4.58
N LEU A 186 21.56 -13.27 3.73
CA LEU A 186 21.33 -11.89 4.16
C LEU A 186 19.94 -11.67 4.78
N THR A 187 18.97 -12.50 4.42
CA THR A 187 17.59 -12.43 4.91
C THR A 187 17.37 -13.22 6.21
N GLU A 188 17.97 -14.40 6.34
CA GLU A 188 17.80 -15.28 7.51
C GLU A 188 18.81 -15.01 8.63
N GLY A 189 20.02 -14.55 8.28
CA GLY A 189 21.10 -14.27 9.22
C GLY A 189 21.09 -12.84 9.78
N ALA A 190 22.13 -12.50 10.56
CA ALA A 190 22.46 -11.11 10.83
C ALA A 190 22.85 -10.45 9.49
N THR A 191 22.11 -9.43 9.09
CA THR A 191 22.34 -8.79 7.79
C THR A 191 23.73 -8.14 7.78
N ASP A 192 24.57 -8.59 6.84
CA ASP A 192 25.93 -8.10 6.63
C ASP A 192 25.94 -7.13 5.44
N CYS A 193 25.97 -5.83 5.73
CA CYS A 193 25.94 -4.81 4.69
C CYS A 193 27.21 -4.74 3.84
N LYS A 194 28.35 -5.18 4.37
CA LYS A 194 29.57 -5.30 3.56
C LYS A 194 29.37 -6.35 2.48
N LEU A 195 28.82 -7.52 2.85
CA LEU A 195 28.53 -8.59 1.90
C LEU A 195 27.44 -8.19 0.89
N ALA A 196 26.37 -7.52 1.36
CA ALA A 196 25.27 -7.07 0.48
C ALA A 196 25.73 -6.07 -0.59
N VAL A 197 26.69 -5.20 -0.26
CA VAL A 197 27.30 -4.26 -1.20
C VAL A 197 28.27 -4.97 -2.15
N GLU A 198 29.09 -5.89 -1.65
CA GLU A 198 30.05 -6.65 -2.47
C GLU A 198 29.34 -7.53 -3.51
N LYS A 199 28.23 -8.16 -3.12
CA LYS A 199 27.43 -9.07 -3.96
C LYS A 199 26.20 -8.39 -4.56
N TYR A 200 26.26 -7.07 -4.75
CA TYR A 200 25.18 -6.31 -5.37
C TYR A 200 25.00 -6.71 -6.83
N ASP A 201 23.75 -7.02 -7.20
CA ASP A 201 23.43 -7.31 -8.59
C ASP A 201 23.12 -6.03 -9.38
N LEU A 202 24.14 -5.58 -10.11
CA LEU A 202 24.03 -4.40 -10.97
C LEU A 202 23.09 -4.63 -12.16
N ALA A 203 22.98 -5.85 -12.69
CA ALA A 203 22.17 -6.11 -13.87
C ALA A 203 20.66 -5.88 -13.60
N THR A 204 20.15 -6.41 -12.48
CA THR A 204 18.77 -6.16 -12.03
C THR A 204 18.54 -4.67 -11.77
N SER A 205 19.51 -3.98 -11.14
CA SER A 205 19.43 -2.54 -10.89
C SER A 205 19.32 -1.70 -12.17
N LEU A 206 20.22 -1.93 -13.14
CA LEU A 206 20.21 -1.23 -14.42
C LEU A 206 18.93 -1.50 -15.21
N THR A 207 18.41 -2.72 -15.14
CA THR A 207 17.12 -3.07 -15.75
C THR A 207 15.98 -2.27 -15.11
N ALA A 208 15.93 -2.19 -13.78
CA ALA A 208 14.93 -1.39 -13.07
C ALA A 208 15.03 0.11 -13.40
N LEU A 209 16.25 0.66 -13.47
CA LEU A 209 16.48 2.06 -13.86
C LEU A 209 16.01 2.33 -15.30
N LYS A 210 16.33 1.44 -16.24
CA LYS A 210 15.90 1.56 -17.64
C LYS A 210 14.37 1.52 -17.77
N GLU A 211 13.72 0.60 -17.07
CA GLU A 211 12.26 0.50 -17.06
C GLU A 211 11.59 1.73 -16.44
N ALA A 212 12.19 2.31 -15.40
CA ALA A 212 11.72 3.56 -14.80
C ALA A 212 11.92 4.78 -15.73
N GLN A 213 13.01 4.83 -16.50
CA GLN A 213 13.33 5.90 -17.45
C GLN A 213 12.44 5.91 -18.69
N ASN A 214 11.87 4.76 -19.08
CA ASN A 214 10.97 4.68 -20.23
C ASN A 214 9.63 5.42 -20.03
N GLN A 215 9.39 5.96 -18.83
CA GLN A 215 8.32 6.90 -18.54
C GLN A 215 8.82 8.32 -18.86
N GLU A 216 8.17 9.01 -19.80
CA GLU A 216 8.61 10.27 -20.41
C GLU A 216 9.25 11.28 -19.42
N GLY A 217 10.47 11.76 -19.74
CA GLY A 217 11.08 12.94 -19.09
C GLY A 217 12.01 12.68 -17.90
N SER A 218 12.07 11.47 -17.35
CA SER A 218 12.88 11.18 -16.15
C SER A 218 14.35 10.88 -16.50
N LYS A 219 15.26 11.83 -16.28
CA LYS A 219 16.72 11.57 -16.39
C LYS A 219 17.28 11.09 -15.06
N LEU A 220 17.43 9.77 -14.90
CA LEU A 220 18.13 9.16 -13.75
C LEU A 220 19.65 9.19 -14.00
N SER A 221 20.27 10.37 -13.86
CA SER A 221 21.69 10.59 -14.21
C SER A 221 22.63 10.82 -13.01
N GLY A 222 22.11 10.91 -11.79
CA GLY A 222 22.91 10.97 -10.56
C GLY A 222 23.49 9.61 -10.14
N GLU A 223 24.36 9.63 -9.13
CA GLU A 223 25.09 8.45 -8.61
C GLU A 223 24.20 7.43 -7.87
N GLY A 224 22.98 7.80 -7.53
CA GLY A 224 22.05 6.99 -6.76
C GLY A 224 22.38 6.90 -5.26
N PRO A 225 21.68 6.02 -4.54
CA PRO A 225 20.70 5.08 -5.06
C PRO A 225 19.41 5.78 -5.45
N TYR A 226 18.64 5.12 -6.30
CA TYR A 226 17.25 5.45 -6.53
C TYR A 226 16.40 4.45 -5.77
N LEU A 227 15.38 4.92 -5.06
CA LEU A 227 14.30 4.06 -4.60
C LEU A 227 13.22 4.09 -5.68
N LEU A 228 13.03 2.95 -6.33
CA LEU A 228 12.02 2.81 -7.38
C LEU A 228 10.90 1.91 -6.85
N GLY A 229 9.65 2.27 -7.09
CA GLY A 229 8.49 1.46 -6.69
C GLY A 229 7.54 1.18 -7.85
N TRP A 230 6.79 0.09 -7.72
CA TRP A 230 5.68 -0.29 -8.58
C TRP A 230 4.53 -0.85 -7.73
N ALA A 231 3.30 -0.44 -8.04
CA ALA A 231 2.09 -0.99 -7.46
C ALA A 231 1.01 -1.18 -8.53
N PRO A 232 0.45 -2.40 -8.68
CA PRO A 232 0.87 -3.66 -8.04
C PRO A 232 2.26 -4.13 -8.50
N SER A 233 2.93 -5.02 -7.74
CA SER A 233 4.28 -5.52 -8.05
C SER A 233 4.45 -6.05 -9.48
N LYS A 234 3.41 -6.72 -10.01
CA LYS A 234 3.35 -7.27 -11.37
C LYS A 234 3.41 -6.24 -12.50
N THR A 235 3.28 -4.94 -12.19
CA THR A 235 3.33 -3.88 -13.22
C THR A 235 4.74 -3.51 -13.63
N LYS A 236 5.77 -3.93 -12.89
CA LYS A 236 7.17 -3.71 -13.28
C LYS A 236 7.43 -4.19 -14.70
N GLY A 237 8.10 -3.36 -15.49
CA GLY A 237 8.44 -3.62 -16.89
C GLY A 237 7.29 -3.40 -17.90
N MET A 238 6.08 -3.08 -17.44
CA MET A 238 4.99 -2.71 -18.37
C MET A 238 5.18 -1.28 -18.88
N LYS A 239 4.84 -1.06 -20.16
CA LYS A 239 5.07 0.22 -20.87
C LYS A 239 4.37 1.42 -20.22
N ASP A 240 3.20 1.20 -19.64
CA ASP A 240 2.37 2.24 -19.02
C ASP A 240 2.33 2.12 -17.49
N ALA A 241 3.30 1.41 -16.90
CA ALA A 241 3.39 1.30 -15.46
C ALA A 241 3.84 2.62 -14.85
N ILE A 242 3.06 3.09 -13.90
CA ILE A 242 3.43 4.25 -13.10
C ILE A 242 4.56 3.82 -12.15
N VAL A 243 5.64 4.62 -12.09
CA VAL A 243 6.84 4.37 -11.27
C VAL A 243 7.03 5.52 -10.26
N LEU A 244 7.21 5.21 -8.99
CA LEU A 244 7.58 6.17 -7.94
C LEU A 244 9.09 6.16 -7.86
N ILE A 245 9.67 7.34 -7.94
CA ILE A 245 11.12 7.51 -7.98
C ILE A 245 11.51 8.48 -6.86
N ALA A 246 12.37 8.03 -5.96
CA ALA A 246 13.09 8.91 -5.05
C ALA A 246 14.58 8.84 -5.38
N ASP A 247 15.17 9.97 -5.73
CA ASP A 247 16.59 10.11 -6.03
C ASP A 247 17.36 10.53 -4.76
N LEU A 248 18.26 9.66 -4.28
CA LEU A 248 19.09 9.91 -3.11
C LEU A 248 20.52 10.33 -3.49
N SER A 249 20.80 10.63 -4.77
CA SER A 249 22.13 11.00 -5.28
C SER A 249 22.75 12.17 -4.52
N GLY A 250 21.96 13.18 -4.15
CA GLY A 250 22.42 14.36 -3.41
C GLY A 250 22.70 14.13 -1.91
N THR A 251 22.49 12.92 -1.42
CA THR A 251 22.67 12.57 -0.01
C THR A 251 24.12 12.17 0.26
N THR A 252 24.72 12.69 1.34
CA THR A 252 26.14 12.47 1.63
C THR A 252 26.42 12.01 3.05
N THR A 253 25.43 11.99 3.94
CA THR A 253 25.61 11.66 5.37
C THR A 253 24.70 10.52 5.81
N ASP A 254 25.18 9.75 6.79
CA ASP A 254 24.47 8.59 7.35
C ASP A 254 23.08 8.95 7.90
N ALA A 255 23.01 10.09 8.61
CA ALA A 255 21.76 10.60 9.16
C ALA A 255 20.73 10.92 8.08
N GLN A 256 21.17 11.44 6.93
CA GLN A 256 20.27 11.70 5.82
C GLN A 256 19.78 10.39 5.18
N TYR A 257 20.64 9.39 4.97
CA TYR A 257 20.20 8.09 4.43
C TYR A 257 19.12 7.45 5.31
N LEU A 258 19.31 7.47 6.63
CA LEU A 258 18.32 6.98 7.59
C LEU A 258 17.00 7.73 7.47
N GLU A 259 17.05 9.05 7.37
CA GLU A 259 15.86 9.89 7.24
C GLU A 259 15.11 9.63 5.92
N TYR A 260 15.81 9.44 4.80
CA TYR A 260 15.18 9.09 3.52
C TYR A 260 14.48 7.73 3.58
N PHE A 261 15.11 6.70 4.15
CA PHE A 261 14.46 5.40 4.33
C PHE A 261 13.28 5.46 5.31
N ARG A 262 13.35 6.31 6.34
CA ARG A 262 12.23 6.51 7.27
C ARG A 262 11.04 7.14 6.58
N ARG A 263 11.28 8.12 5.71
CA ARG A 263 10.21 8.74 4.91
C ARG A 263 9.63 7.76 3.90
N TRP A 264 10.49 7.03 3.19
CA TRP A 264 10.05 5.95 2.31
C TRP A 264 9.11 4.99 3.03
N ARG A 265 9.49 4.53 4.23
CA ARG A 265 8.65 3.69 5.10
C ARG A 265 7.32 4.35 5.45
N GLU A 266 7.35 5.60 5.92
CA GLU A 266 6.16 6.32 6.34
C GLU A 266 5.18 6.59 5.20
N ASP A 267 5.67 6.89 4.01
CA ASP A 267 4.81 7.10 2.85
C ASP A 267 4.08 5.82 2.44
N ILE A 268 4.76 4.67 2.62
CA ILE A 268 4.13 3.36 2.45
C ILE A 268 3.02 3.16 3.49
N GLU A 269 3.33 3.39 4.77
CA GLU A 269 2.39 3.18 5.88
C GLU A 269 1.17 4.11 5.85
N LYS A 270 1.37 5.39 5.50
CA LYS A 270 0.34 6.42 5.57
C LYS A 270 -0.62 6.43 4.38
N LYS A 271 -0.26 5.78 3.28
CA LYS A 271 -1.07 5.76 2.04
C LYS A 271 -1.33 4.34 1.50
N PRO A 272 -1.81 3.42 2.34
CA PRO A 272 -1.97 2.00 2.04
C PRO A 272 -2.83 1.71 0.79
N GLU A 273 -3.76 2.60 0.47
CA GLU A 273 -4.59 2.57 -0.73
C GLU A 273 -3.80 2.64 -2.03
N LEU A 274 -2.69 3.40 -2.06
CA LEU A 274 -1.83 3.52 -3.24
C LEU A 274 -1.16 2.19 -3.57
N TRP A 275 -0.74 1.47 -2.54
CA TRP A 275 0.06 0.27 -2.71
C TRP A 275 -0.81 -0.98 -2.94
N SER A 276 -2.04 -0.98 -2.42
CA SER A 276 -2.96 -2.11 -2.54
C SER A 276 -3.84 -2.09 -3.80
N ARG A 277 -4.18 -0.91 -4.32
CA ARG A 277 -5.07 -0.76 -5.48
C ARG A 277 -4.35 -0.38 -6.77
N GLY A 278 -3.05 -0.13 -6.67
CA GLY A 278 -2.26 0.45 -7.75
C GLY A 278 -2.32 1.97 -7.74
N TRP A 279 -1.40 2.58 -8.49
CA TRP A 279 -1.28 4.03 -8.52
C TRP A 279 -2.18 4.68 -9.54
N SER A 280 -2.68 5.87 -9.19
CA SER A 280 -3.18 6.85 -10.15
C SER A 280 -2.21 8.02 -10.23
N GLU A 281 -2.16 8.68 -11.40
CA GLU A 281 -1.34 9.87 -11.60
C GLU A 281 -1.69 10.99 -10.60
N THR A 282 -2.98 11.17 -10.31
CA THR A 282 -3.49 12.16 -9.35
C THR A 282 -2.91 11.92 -7.96
N ASP A 283 -2.92 10.67 -7.51
CA ASP A 283 -2.44 10.32 -6.17
C ASP A 283 -0.92 10.51 -6.04
N LEU A 284 -0.18 10.16 -7.10
CA LEU A 284 1.26 10.40 -7.14
C LEU A 284 1.60 11.88 -7.19
N ARG A 285 0.85 12.71 -7.93
CA ARG A 285 1.07 14.16 -7.92
C ARG A 285 0.90 14.75 -6.52
N VAL A 286 -0.06 14.25 -5.74
CA VAL A 286 -0.21 14.65 -4.32
C VAL A 286 0.98 14.16 -3.48
N LEU A 287 1.44 12.92 -3.68
CA LEU A 287 2.62 12.41 -3.00
C LEU A 287 3.88 13.22 -3.32
N ILE A 288 4.11 13.54 -4.59
CA ILE A 288 5.25 14.34 -5.07
C ILE A 288 5.18 15.77 -4.52
N ARG A 289 4.00 16.41 -4.51
CA ARG A 289 3.83 17.74 -3.88
C ARG A 289 4.19 17.71 -2.41
N ASN A 290 3.71 16.71 -1.66
CA ASN A 290 4.06 16.57 -0.24
C ASN A 290 5.56 16.37 -0.02
N TRP A 291 6.25 15.68 -0.93
CA TRP A 291 7.71 15.60 -0.94
C TRP A 291 8.34 16.96 -1.22
N ALA A 292 7.93 17.64 -2.30
CA ALA A 292 8.47 18.93 -2.70
C ALA A 292 8.26 20.00 -1.61
N ASP A 293 7.07 20.10 -1.02
CA ASP A 293 6.75 21.10 0.02
C ASP A 293 7.58 20.88 1.28
N ARG A 294 7.89 19.62 1.62
CA ARG A 294 8.65 19.26 2.82
C ARG A 294 10.17 19.40 2.65
N TRP A 295 10.68 19.27 1.42
CA TRP A 295 12.11 19.40 1.11
C TRP A 295 12.47 20.73 0.46
N GLY A 296 11.50 21.48 -0.06
CA GLY A 296 11.70 22.80 -0.66
C GLY A 296 12.34 23.78 0.32
N THR A 297 12.00 23.70 1.61
CA THR A 297 12.60 24.52 2.66
C THR A 297 14.03 24.11 3.05
N THR A 298 14.45 22.88 2.70
CA THR A 298 15.83 22.41 2.91
C THR A 298 16.75 22.89 1.79
N ILE A 299 16.18 23.27 0.65
CA ILE A 299 16.89 23.79 -0.54
C ILE A 299 16.80 25.33 -0.59
N LEU A 300 15.73 25.92 -0.05
CA LEU A 300 15.48 27.36 -0.02
C LEU A 300 15.09 27.80 1.38
N SER A 301 15.86 28.72 1.97
CA SER A 301 15.47 29.45 3.17
C SER A 301 15.34 30.94 2.86
N VAL A 302 14.32 31.59 3.41
CA VAL A 302 14.17 33.05 3.37
C VAL A 302 14.79 33.60 4.65
N VAL A 303 15.95 34.23 4.52
CA VAL A 303 16.58 35.02 5.58
C VAL A 303 16.30 36.50 5.33
N HIS A 304 15.81 37.21 6.35
CA HIS A 304 15.74 38.67 6.31
C HIS A 304 17.14 39.21 6.59
N ALA A 305 17.68 40.01 5.67
CA ALA A 305 18.89 40.76 5.91
C ALA A 305 18.63 41.86 6.95
N GLN A 306 19.48 41.95 7.97
CA GLN A 306 19.61 43.12 8.85
C GLN A 306 20.77 43.98 8.39
#